data_AF-A0A0L7LFZ5-F1
#
_entry.id   AF-A0A0L7LFZ5-F1
#
_cell.length_a   1.000
_cell.length_b   1.000
_cell.length_c   1.000
_cell.angle_alpha   90.00
_cell.angle_beta   90.00
_cell.angle_gamma   90.00
#
_symmetry.space_group_name_H-M   'P 1'
#
loop_
_entity.id
_entity.type
_entity.pdbx_description
1 polymer ?
#
loop_
_entity_poly.entity_id
_entity_poly.type
_entity_poly.pdbx_seq_one_letter_code
_entity_poly.pdbx_strand_id
1 'polypeptide(L)'
;MIENIKFVVENEVKPKKKNKVKENYYALSPLLILENCVGIFRFYLKNGQLTPPYWVMKLYSVILAASFLTAFGLLLRLPAAITGQESLIDFIDEVPSFFILFQYATTMLTTSFFLSSPNMDIIKKISELDEQLIKTNEGDFYKKDRNRNIKYVLCLCFSQIFITIIYMVTTKEFDPDLTILFPVYFTQRLEILVFCVLIGMVKRRLTIINGYIAKFLEENESNMTTVFTVSDRTEALNEMNMIGRPSESNMKIRDLAMIYDKLGTICSLVNNVNNFQIFMTLVSTFVYIVTTIWTSLYYYKSPENNSGPLVNVSIWCFTTILVVAVMSFVCESLCVVRNRTKILVNQIIMDYGLPKTMRVQAKAFMELIEAWPLRIFIYDMFSVDITLMLKFISVATTYLIVIIQVSHFSN
;
A
#
# COMPACT_ATOMS: atom_id res chain seq x y z
N MET A 1 73.99 15.10 3.96
CA MET A 1 73.02 15.57 4.98
C MET A 1 72.09 16.55 4.28
N ILE A 2 71.11 16.02 3.54
CA ILE A 2 70.09 16.79 2.81
C ILE A 2 68.77 16.06 3.05
N GLU A 3 67.78 16.85 3.46
CA GLU A 3 66.45 16.49 3.93
C GLU A 3 65.65 15.63 2.95
N ASN A 4 64.96 14.62 3.48
CA ASN A 4 63.91 13.89 2.79
C ASN A 4 62.65 13.93 3.66
N ILE A 5 61.91 15.03 3.57
CA ILE A 5 60.57 15.16 4.14
C ILE A 5 59.60 14.52 3.15
N LYS A 6 59.23 13.26 3.41
CA LYS A 6 58.09 12.61 2.76
C LYS A 6 56.81 13.23 3.30
N PHE A 7 56.18 14.10 2.51
CA PHE A 7 54.77 14.43 2.65
C PHE A 7 53.94 13.17 2.36
N VAL A 8 53.46 12.51 3.41
CA VAL A 8 52.38 11.54 3.32
C VAL A 8 51.09 12.34 3.16
N VAL A 9 50.62 12.46 1.92
CA VAL A 9 49.28 12.97 1.63
C VAL A 9 48.30 11.91 2.09
N GLU A 10 47.71 12.15 3.26
CA GLU A 10 46.59 11.39 3.81
C GLU A 10 45.39 11.63 2.89
N ASN A 11 45.15 10.71 1.95
CA ASN A 11 43.95 10.72 1.14
C ASN A 11 42.75 10.42 2.05
N GLU A 12 42.09 11.46 2.53
CA GLU A 12 40.76 11.37 3.13
C GLU A 12 39.83 10.64 2.17
N VAL A 13 39.55 9.36 2.46
CA VAL A 13 38.52 8.58 1.78
C VAL A 13 37.18 9.19 2.16
N LYS A 14 36.72 10.17 1.35
CA LYS A 14 35.36 10.71 1.50
C LYS A 14 34.38 9.54 1.48
N PRO A 15 33.54 9.37 2.53
CA PRO A 15 32.59 8.27 2.58
C PRO A 15 31.68 8.37 1.36
N LYS A 16 31.64 7.32 0.52
CA LYS A 16 30.73 7.22 -0.62
C LYS A 16 29.32 7.49 -0.12
N LYS A 17 28.73 8.64 -0.49
CA LYS A 17 27.33 8.99 -0.20
C LYS A 17 26.46 7.82 -0.68
N LYS A 18 25.92 7.04 0.27
CA LYS A 18 25.08 5.89 -0.06
C LYS A 18 23.84 6.41 -0.78
N ASN A 19 23.56 5.83 -1.94
CA ASN A 19 22.44 6.23 -2.76
C ASN A 19 21.13 5.70 -2.13
N LYS A 20 20.41 6.56 -1.40
CA LYS A 20 19.13 6.27 -0.72
C LYS A 20 18.03 5.74 -1.64
N VAL A 21 18.10 6.07 -2.94
CA VAL A 21 17.21 5.53 -3.96
C VAL A 21 17.41 4.01 -4.09
N LYS A 22 18.66 3.56 -4.06
CA LYS A 22 19.00 2.13 -4.13
C LYS A 22 18.51 1.36 -2.89
N GLU A 23 18.56 1.98 -1.71
CA GLU A 23 18.11 1.35 -0.46
C GLU A 23 16.58 1.20 -0.43
N ASN A 24 15.84 2.23 -0.84
CA ASN A 24 14.39 2.16 -1.00
C ASN A 24 13.97 1.15 -2.08
N TYR A 25 14.66 1.14 -3.22
CA TYR A 25 14.46 0.12 -4.26
C TYR A 25 14.69 -1.28 -3.71
N TYR A 26 15.78 -1.49 -2.96
CA TYR A 26 16.10 -2.78 -2.36
C TYR A 26 15.03 -3.25 -1.37
N ALA A 27 14.46 -2.34 -0.56
CA ALA A 27 13.36 -2.65 0.34
C ALA A 27 12.08 -3.10 -0.42
N LEU A 28 11.80 -2.50 -1.58
CA LEU A 28 10.66 -2.84 -2.44
C LEU A 28 10.91 -4.02 -3.40
N SER A 29 12.17 -4.40 -3.60
CA SER A 29 12.58 -5.40 -4.60
C SER A 29 11.78 -6.71 -4.60
N PRO A 30 11.37 -7.31 -3.47
CA PRO A 30 10.61 -8.56 -3.50
C PRO A 30 9.26 -8.42 -4.22
N LEU A 31 8.61 -7.26 -4.05
CA LEU A 31 7.33 -6.96 -4.70
C LEU A 31 7.52 -6.68 -6.19
N LEU A 32 8.52 -5.86 -6.53
CA LEU A 32 8.82 -5.52 -7.92
C LEU A 32 9.23 -6.74 -8.75
N ILE A 33 9.97 -7.69 -8.17
CA ILE A 33 10.31 -8.95 -8.84
C ILE A 33 9.04 -9.73 -9.16
N LEU A 34 8.10 -9.81 -8.21
CA LEU A 34 6.84 -10.54 -8.40
C LEU A 34 5.91 -9.83 -9.40
N GLU A 35 5.83 -8.50 -9.37
CA GLU A 35 5.11 -7.69 -10.37
C GLU A 35 5.68 -7.91 -11.77
N ASN A 36 7.01 -7.91 -11.91
CA ASN A 36 7.67 -8.15 -13.19
C ASN A 36 7.36 -9.55 -13.74
N CYS A 37 7.23 -10.57 -12.89
CA CYS A 37 6.86 -11.93 -13.31
C CYS A 37 5.45 -11.99 -13.91
N VAL A 38 4.51 -11.19 -13.38
CA VAL A 38 3.13 -11.09 -13.90
C VAL A 38 2.97 -10.01 -14.98
N GLY A 39 4.09 -9.43 -15.41
CA GLY A 39 4.17 -8.45 -16.51
C GLY A 39 3.78 -7.01 -16.14
N ILE A 40 3.72 -6.67 -14.85
CA ILE A 40 3.55 -5.29 -14.39
C ILE A 40 4.93 -4.67 -14.18
N PHE A 41 5.30 -3.70 -15.01
CA PHE A 41 6.60 -3.03 -14.92
C PHE A 41 6.44 -1.57 -14.49
N ARG A 42 6.69 -1.28 -13.21
CA ARG A 42 6.68 0.10 -12.70
C ARG A 42 7.93 0.88 -13.11
N PHE A 43 9.09 0.33 -12.82
CA PHE A 43 10.41 0.89 -13.10
C PHE A 43 11.49 -0.15 -12.81
N TYR A 44 12.73 0.10 -13.24
CA TYR A 44 13.88 -0.72 -12.87
C TYR A 44 15.09 0.14 -12.49
N LEU A 45 16.07 -0.47 -11.83
CA LEU A 45 17.29 0.20 -11.40
C LEU A 45 18.44 -0.10 -12.37
N LYS A 46 19.00 0.93 -13.03
CA LYS A 46 20.20 0.83 -13.88
C LYS A 46 21.26 1.79 -13.37
N ASN A 47 22.45 1.28 -13.06
CA ASN A 47 23.58 2.09 -12.57
C ASN A 47 23.24 2.98 -11.34
N GLY A 48 22.31 2.52 -10.49
CA GLY A 48 21.87 3.28 -9.30
C GLY A 48 20.84 4.38 -9.58
N GLN A 49 20.40 4.55 -10.83
CA GLN A 49 19.32 5.46 -11.20
C GLN A 49 18.06 4.68 -11.54
N LEU A 50 16.90 5.23 -11.19
CA LEU A 50 15.61 4.68 -11.59
C LEU A 50 15.36 5.02 -13.05
N THR A 51 14.99 4.02 -13.84
CA THR A 51 14.69 4.18 -15.26
C THR A 51 13.32 3.60 -15.58
N PRO A 52 12.56 4.22 -16.51
CA PRO A 52 11.27 3.70 -16.96
C PRO A 52 11.47 2.38 -17.72
N PRO A 53 10.46 1.50 -17.78
CA PRO A 53 10.56 0.23 -18.50
C PRO A 53 10.91 0.45 -19.98
N TYR A 54 11.83 -0.37 -20.50
CA TYR A 54 12.22 -0.34 -21.90
C TYR A 54 11.15 -0.99 -22.78
N TRP A 55 11.22 -0.73 -24.08
CA TRP A 55 10.15 -1.10 -25.03
C TRP A 55 9.83 -2.59 -25.05
N VAL A 56 10.82 -3.48 -24.88
CA VAL A 56 10.59 -4.94 -24.85
C VAL A 56 9.82 -5.38 -23.60
N MET A 57 10.04 -4.75 -22.43
CA MET A 57 9.21 -5.02 -21.23
C MET A 57 7.76 -4.61 -21.48
N LYS A 58 7.55 -3.46 -22.13
CA LYS A 58 6.21 -2.99 -22.50
C LYS A 58 5.55 -3.95 -23.50
N LEU A 59 6.30 -4.42 -24.50
CA LEU A 59 5.83 -5.41 -25.47
C LEU A 59 5.46 -6.74 -24.79
N TYR A 60 6.29 -7.23 -23.87
CA TYR A 60 5.98 -8.41 -23.07
C TYR A 60 4.66 -8.23 -22.29
N SER A 61 4.44 -7.04 -21.71
CA SER A 61 3.20 -6.74 -21.03
C SER A 61 1.99 -6.79 -21.96
N VAL A 62 2.09 -6.20 -23.15
CA VAL A 62 1.01 -6.24 -24.16
C VAL A 62 0.72 -7.67 -24.62
N ILE A 63 1.75 -8.46 -24.93
CA ILE A 63 1.61 -9.85 -25.37
C ILE A 63 0.93 -10.68 -24.29
N LEU A 64 1.34 -10.52 -23.03
CA LEU A 64 0.81 -11.31 -21.94
C LEU A 64 -0.64 -10.90 -21.60
N ALA A 65 -0.97 -9.60 -21.60
CA ALA A 65 -2.37 -9.14 -21.53
C ALA A 65 -3.24 -9.70 -22.67
N ALA A 66 -2.75 -9.61 -23.92
CA ALA A 66 -3.45 -10.15 -25.08
C ALA A 66 -3.63 -11.67 -24.97
N SER A 67 -2.62 -12.40 -24.49
CA SER A 67 -2.71 -13.85 -24.30
C SER A 67 -3.78 -14.24 -23.28
N PHE A 68 -3.91 -13.52 -22.16
CA PHE A 68 -4.97 -13.77 -21.18
C PHE A 68 -6.36 -13.42 -21.73
N LEU A 69 -6.49 -12.30 -22.45
CA LEU A 69 -7.75 -11.91 -23.10
C LEU A 69 -8.17 -12.92 -24.18
N THR A 70 -7.24 -13.37 -25.01
CA THR A 70 -7.52 -14.38 -26.05
C THR A 70 -7.81 -15.73 -25.43
N ALA A 71 -7.04 -16.18 -24.43
CA ALA A 71 -7.29 -17.46 -23.78
C ALA A 71 -8.64 -17.48 -23.07
N PHE A 72 -8.99 -16.40 -22.36
CA PHE A 72 -10.32 -16.25 -21.77
C PHE A 72 -11.41 -16.19 -22.83
N GLY A 73 -11.21 -15.47 -23.94
CA GLY A 73 -12.14 -15.42 -25.08
C GLY A 73 -12.38 -16.77 -25.77
N LEU A 74 -11.37 -17.63 -25.82
CA LEU A 74 -11.46 -18.98 -26.39
C LEU A 74 -12.10 -19.98 -25.44
N LEU A 75 -11.89 -19.81 -24.14
CA LEU A 75 -12.45 -20.65 -23.09
C LEU A 75 -13.89 -20.28 -22.74
N LEU A 76 -14.23 -18.99 -22.84
CA LEU A 76 -15.61 -18.54 -22.80
C LEU A 76 -16.41 -19.42 -23.75
N ARG A 77 -17.47 -20.02 -23.22
CA ARG A 77 -18.48 -20.78 -23.97
C ARG A 77 -19.32 -19.86 -24.89
N LEU A 78 -18.68 -18.90 -25.54
CA LEU A 78 -19.19 -18.12 -26.66
C LEU A 78 -19.95 -18.97 -27.69
N PRO A 79 -19.58 -20.23 -28.01
CA PRO A 79 -20.40 -21.07 -28.87
C PRO A 79 -21.80 -21.35 -28.32
N ALA A 80 -21.96 -21.52 -27.00
CA ALA A 80 -23.22 -21.94 -26.37
C ALA A 80 -24.18 -20.76 -26.11
N ALA A 81 -23.63 -19.55 -25.88
CA ALA A 81 -24.38 -18.30 -25.86
C ALA A 81 -24.92 -17.90 -27.25
N ILE A 82 -24.19 -18.22 -28.32
CA ILE A 82 -24.61 -18.00 -29.72
C ILE A 82 -25.63 -19.06 -30.18
N THR A 83 -25.55 -20.30 -29.68
CA THR A 83 -26.52 -21.36 -29.98
C THR A 83 -27.79 -21.30 -29.13
N GLY A 84 -27.89 -20.38 -28.17
CA GLY A 84 -29.09 -20.10 -27.37
C GLY A 84 -29.42 -21.15 -26.32
N GLN A 85 -28.43 -21.95 -25.89
CA GLN A 85 -28.65 -23.13 -25.04
C GLN A 85 -28.11 -22.98 -23.61
N GLU A 86 -27.46 -21.86 -23.28
CA GLU A 86 -27.00 -21.59 -21.91
C GLU A 86 -28.09 -21.01 -21.01
N SER A 87 -28.06 -21.43 -19.76
CA SER A 87 -28.91 -20.86 -18.73
C SER A 87 -28.39 -19.46 -18.39
N LEU A 88 -29.30 -18.51 -18.13
CA LEU A 88 -28.95 -17.14 -17.72
C LEU A 88 -28.03 -17.09 -16.47
N ILE A 89 -28.02 -18.17 -15.69
CA ILE A 89 -27.20 -18.37 -14.49
C ILE A 89 -25.72 -18.53 -14.86
N ASP A 90 -25.40 -19.35 -15.88
CA ASP A 90 -24.02 -19.58 -16.32
C ASP A 90 -23.37 -18.27 -16.80
N PHE A 91 -24.13 -17.41 -17.47
CA PHE A 91 -23.65 -16.09 -17.89
C PHE A 91 -23.38 -15.14 -16.71
N ILE A 92 -24.22 -15.15 -15.68
CA ILE A 92 -24.06 -14.28 -14.50
C ILE A 92 -22.82 -14.66 -13.68
N ASP A 93 -22.51 -15.95 -13.59
CA ASP A 93 -21.35 -16.46 -12.85
C ASP A 93 -20.02 -16.04 -13.50
N GLU A 94 -20.00 -15.78 -14.82
CA GLU A 94 -18.82 -15.31 -15.56
C GLU A 94 -18.57 -13.79 -15.45
N VAL A 95 -19.58 -12.98 -15.10
CA VAL A 95 -19.47 -11.51 -15.05
C VAL A 95 -18.29 -11.03 -14.18
N PRO A 96 -18.04 -11.53 -12.96
CA PRO A 96 -16.90 -11.10 -12.16
C PRO A 96 -15.55 -11.38 -12.82
N SER A 97 -15.43 -12.49 -13.55
CA SER A 97 -14.23 -12.87 -14.30
C SER A 97 -13.89 -11.83 -15.36
N PHE A 98 -14.90 -11.33 -16.10
CA PHE A 98 -14.73 -10.23 -17.06
C PHE A 98 -14.21 -8.96 -16.40
N PHE A 99 -14.80 -8.55 -15.27
CA PHE A 99 -14.37 -7.33 -14.57
C PHE A 99 -12.92 -7.42 -14.09
N ILE A 100 -12.52 -8.58 -13.58
CA ILE A 100 -11.16 -8.79 -13.05
C ILE A 100 -10.14 -8.89 -14.17
N LEU A 101 -10.48 -9.55 -15.29
CA LEU A 101 -9.63 -9.60 -16.47
C LEU A 101 -9.48 -8.22 -17.12
N PHE A 102 -10.56 -7.46 -17.21
CA PHE A 102 -10.54 -6.07 -17.68
C PHE A 102 -9.69 -5.19 -16.76
N GLN A 103 -9.87 -5.30 -15.44
CA GLN A 103 -9.02 -4.60 -14.47
C GLN A 103 -7.54 -4.98 -14.67
N TYR A 104 -7.23 -6.27 -14.80
CA TYR A 104 -5.87 -6.72 -15.00
C TYR A 104 -5.23 -6.15 -16.27
N ALA A 105 -5.91 -6.28 -17.42
CA ALA A 105 -5.41 -5.76 -18.68
C ALA A 105 -5.21 -4.24 -18.62
N THR A 106 -6.17 -3.51 -18.05
CA THR A 106 -6.06 -2.05 -17.91
C THR A 106 -4.94 -1.64 -16.95
N THR A 107 -4.79 -2.27 -15.78
CA THR A 107 -3.71 -1.90 -14.85
C THR A 107 -2.34 -2.22 -15.43
N MET A 108 -2.19 -3.37 -16.09
CA MET A 108 -0.93 -3.82 -16.66
C MET A 108 -0.45 -2.87 -17.77
N LEU A 109 -1.37 -2.46 -18.67
CA LEU A 109 -1.09 -1.48 -19.71
C LEU A 109 -0.86 -0.08 -19.12
N THR A 110 -1.73 0.38 -18.23
CA THR A 110 -1.59 1.74 -17.67
C THR A 110 -0.33 1.90 -16.84
N THR A 111 0.04 0.90 -16.06
CA THR A 111 1.24 0.91 -15.23
C THR A 111 2.51 0.93 -16.08
N SER A 112 2.58 0.06 -17.10
CA SER A 112 3.76 -0.07 -17.95
C SER A 112 3.97 1.12 -18.89
N PHE A 113 2.90 1.80 -19.31
CA PHE A 113 2.99 2.89 -20.29
C PHE A 113 2.91 4.29 -19.68
N PHE A 114 2.02 4.53 -18.72
CA PHE A 114 1.68 5.88 -18.26
C PHE A 114 2.13 6.16 -16.82
N LEU A 115 2.06 5.15 -15.93
CA LEU A 115 2.34 5.37 -14.50
C LEU A 115 3.79 5.11 -14.10
N SER A 116 4.69 4.78 -15.04
CA SER A 116 6.10 4.52 -14.69
C SER A 116 6.80 5.75 -14.12
N SER A 117 6.59 6.94 -14.70
CA SER A 117 7.22 8.18 -14.22
C SER A 117 6.70 8.59 -12.83
N PRO A 118 5.38 8.67 -12.59
CA PRO A 118 4.86 8.91 -11.24
C PRO A 118 5.37 7.92 -10.18
N ASN A 119 5.43 6.62 -10.50
CA ASN A 119 5.96 5.60 -9.60
C ASN A 119 7.44 5.83 -9.26
N MET A 120 8.27 6.24 -10.24
CA MET A 120 9.67 6.60 -9.98
C MET A 120 9.79 7.83 -9.07
N ASP A 121 8.94 8.83 -9.27
CA ASP A 121 8.97 10.07 -8.50
C ASP A 121 8.56 9.86 -7.05
N ILE A 122 7.65 8.91 -6.76
CA ILE A 122 7.37 8.47 -5.39
C ILE A 122 8.67 8.00 -4.70
N ILE A 123 9.44 7.11 -5.35
CA ILE A 123 10.66 6.56 -4.75
C ILE A 123 11.75 7.63 -4.59
N LYS A 124 11.89 8.53 -5.57
CA LYS A 124 12.84 9.66 -5.47
C LYS A 124 12.48 10.58 -4.30
N LYS A 125 11.22 10.99 -4.17
CA LYS A 125 10.78 11.87 -3.07
C LYS A 125 10.91 11.19 -1.70
N ILE A 126 10.62 9.88 -1.62
CA ILE A 126 10.89 9.10 -0.40
C ILE A 126 12.38 9.12 -0.06
N SER A 127 13.24 8.91 -1.04
CA SER A 127 14.69 8.95 -0.87
C SER A 127 15.18 10.33 -0.40
N GLU A 128 14.68 11.41 -0.97
CA GLU A 128 14.99 12.78 -0.55
C GLU A 128 14.50 13.08 0.87
N LEU A 129 13.34 12.54 1.26
CA LEU A 129 12.82 12.62 2.62
C LEU A 129 13.71 11.86 3.59
N ASP A 130 14.17 10.66 3.22
CA ASP A 130 15.05 9.84 4.05
C ASP A 130 16.42 10.49 4.28
N GLU A 131 16.96 11.23 3.31
CA GLU A 131 18.19 12.03 3.50
C GLU A 131 18.03 13.09 4.61
N GLN A 132 16.80 13.57 4.85
CA GLN A 132 16.51 14.55 5.88
C GLN A 132 16.20 13.90 7.23
N LEU A 133 15.52 12.76 7.22
CA LEU A 133 14.94 12.11 8.40
C LEU A 133 15.88 11.07 9.05
N ILE A 134 16.60 10.26 8.28
CA ILE A 134 17.29 9.06 8.79
C ILE A 134 18.80 9.30 8.73
N LYS A 135 19.37 9.95 9.76
CA LYS A 135 20.80 10.31 9.79
C LYS A 135 21.72 9.30 10.50
N THR A 136 21.20 8.44 11.38
CA THR A 136 22.07 7.76 12.37
C THR A 136 21.99 6.24 12.45
N ASN A 137 21.14 5.54 11.68
CA ASN A 137 21.23 4.07 11.59
C ASN A 137 20.61 3.48 10.32
N GLU A 138 21.21 3.81 9.18
CA GLU A 138 20.61 3.68 7.86
C GLU A 138 20.41 2.21 7.40
N GLY A 139 21.35 1.30 7.69
CA GLY A 139 21.33 -0.05 7.13
C GLY A 139 20.22 -0.95 7.69
N ASP A 140 19.97 -0.85 9.00
CA ASP A 140 19.01 -1.73 9.68
C ASP A 140 17.56 -1.37 9.36
N PHE A 141 17.28 -0.09 9.10
CA PHE A 141 15.95 0.39 8.72
C PHE A 141 15.46 -0.28 7.43
N TYR A 142 16.22 -0.19 6.34
CA TYR A 142 15.81 -0.77 5.05
C TYR A 142 15.84 -2.30 5.06
N LYS A 143 16.75 -2.92 5.82
CA LYS A 143 16.78 -4.38 5.99
C LYS A 143 15.53 -4.87 6.72
N LYS A 144 15.10 -4.18 7.77
CA LYS A 144 13.85 -4.47 8.50
C LYS A 144 12.63 -4.29 7.60
N ASP A 145 12.62 -3.22 6.80
CA ASP A 145 11.56 -2.95 5.83
C ASP A 145 11.47 -4.04 4.75
N ARG A 146 12.62 -4.45 4.18
CA ARG A 146 12.68 -5.56 3.22
C ARG A 146 12.16 -6.86 3.82
N ASN A 147 12.61 -7.22 5.02
CA ASN A 147 12.17 -8.45 5.69
C ASN A 147 10.65 -8.45 5.93
N ARG A 148 10.07 -7.30 6.26
CA ARG A 148 8.61 -7.18 6.41
C ARG A 148 7.89 -7.36 5.08
N ASN A 149 8.40 -6.75 4.00
CA ASN A 149 7.83 -6.90 2.66
C ASN A 149 7.92 -8.35 2.17
N ILE A 150 9.04 -9.05 2.44
CA ILE A 150 9.18 -10.49 2.15
C ILE A 150 8.09 -11.29 2.88
N LYS A 151 7.86 -11.02 4.18
CA LYS A 151 6.81 -11.70 4.95
C LYS A 151 5.42 -11.47 4.35
N TYR A 152 5.11 -10.26 3.90
CA TYR A 152 3.83 -9.98 3.25
C TYR A 152 3.68 -10.71 1.91
N VAL A 153 4.73 -10.74 1.08
CA VAL A 153 4.73 -11.49 -0.19
C VAL A 153 4.55 -13.00 0.08
N LEU A 154 5.29 -13.56 1.04
CA LEU A 154 5.14 -14.96 1.43
C LEU A 154 3.72 -15.24 1.93
N CYS A 155 3.15 -14.37 2.77
CA CYS A 155 1.78 -14.49 3.25
C CYS A 155 0.76 -14.50 2.10
N LEU A 156 0.94 -13.62 1.10
CA LEU A 156 0.12 -13.59 -0.10
C LEU A 156 0.25 -14.87 -0.93
N CYS A 157 1.47 -15.36 -1.15
CA CYS A 157 1.69 -16.61 -1.89
C CYS A 157 1.08 -17.81 -1.15
N PHE A 158 1.27 -17.90 0.17
CA PHE A 158 0.68 -18.97 0.99
C PHE A 158 -0.84 -18.92 1.00
N SER A 159 -1.45 -17.74 1.14
CA SER A 159 -2.92 -17.61 1.10
C SER A 159 -3.47 -18.02 -0.27
N GLN A 160 -2.77 -17.65 -1.35
CA GLN A 160 -3.17 -18.04 -2.70
C GLN A 160 -3.07 -19.56 -2.92
N ILE A 161 -1.96 -20.18 -2.52
CA ILE A 161 -1.78 -21.65 -2.59
C ILE A 161 -2.86 -22.36 -1.77
N PHE A 162 -3.13 -21.88 -0.55
CA PHE A 162 -4.15 -22.45 0.33
C PHE A 162 -5.55 -22.41 -0.31
N ILE A 163 -5.94 -21.28 -0.91
CA ILE A 163 -7.22 -21.15 -1.61
C ILE A 163 -7.29 -22.12 -2.80
N THR A 164 -6.18 -22.29 -3.52
CA THR A 164 -6.09 -23.24 -4.64
C THR A 164 -6.30 -24.68 -4.19
N ILE A 165 -5.65 -25.08 -3.09
CA ILE A 165 -5.78 -26.44 -2.54
C ILE A 165 -7.22 -26.68 -2.12
N ILE A 166 -7.86 -25.73 -1.44
CA ILE A 166 -9.25 -25.88 -1.05
C ILE A 166 -10.13 -26.05 -2.28
N TYR A 167 -9.95 -25.20 -3.30
CA TYR A 167 -10.69 -25.32 -4.54
C TYR A 167 -10.55 -26.70 -5.18
N MET A 168 -9.31 -27.20 -5.31
CA MET A 168 -9.04 -28.53 -5.89
C MET A 168 -9.67 -29.68 -5.09
N VAL A 169 -9.84 -29.52 -3.78
CA VAL A 169 -10.45 -30.56 -2.90
C VAL A 169 -11.97 -30.53 -2.99
N THR A 170 -12.57 -29.37 -3.21
CA THR A 170 -14.03 -29.18 -3.22
C THR A 170 -14.66 -29.37 -4.60
N THR A 171 -13.91 -29.13 -5.68
CA THR A 171 -14.37 -29.41 -7.05
C THR A 171 -13.94 -30.80 -7.50
N LYS A 172 -14.91 -31.63 -7.93
CA LYS A 172 -14.65 -33.00 -8.40
C LYS A 172 -14.09 -33.05 -9.83
N GLU A 173 -14.24 -31.98 -10.60
CA GLU A 173 -13.82 -31.89 -12.00
C GLU A 173 -12.85 -30.73 -12.17
N PHE A 174 -11.91 -30.88 -13.11
CA PHE A 174 -10.94 -29.85 -13.44
C PHE A 174 -11.60 -28.77 -14.29
N ASP A 175 -11.65 -27.55 -13.77
CA ASP A 175 -12.18 -26.37 -14.45
C ASP A 175 -11.03 -25.57 -15.11
N PRO A 176 -10.89 -25.60 -16.44
CA PRO A 176 -9.85 -24.87 -17.13
C PRO A 176 -10.01 -23.34 -16.99
N ASP A 177 -11.24 -22.84 -16.81
CA ASP A 177 -11.54 -21.41 -16.80
C ASP A 177 -10.96 -20.75 -15.55
N LEU A 178 -11.17 -21.40 -14.39
CA LEU A 178 -10.57 -20.92 -13.14
C LEU A 178 -9.04 -21.00 -13.14
N THR A 179 -8.47 -21.99 -13.83
CA THR A 179 -7.01 -22.13 -13.93
C THR A 179 -6.39 -20.94 -14.66
N ILE A 180 -7.06 -20.39 -15.67
CA ILE A 180 -6.62 -19.18 -16.38
C ILE A 180 -6.85 -17.91 -15.56
N LEU A 181 -7.92 -17.86 -14.77
CA LEU A 181 -8.22 -16.71 -13.91
C LEU A 181 -7.31 -16.61 -12.69
N PHE A 182 -6.72 -17.72 -12.26
CA PHE A 182 -5.90 -17.78 -11.05
C PHE A 182 -4.74 -16.76 -11.01
N PRO A 183 -3.88 -16.62 -12.05
CA PRO A 183 -2.86 -15.57 -12.11
C PRO A 183 -3.43 -14.15 -12.08
N VAL A 184 -4.64 -13.95 -12.61
CA VAL A 184 -5.32 -12.65 -12.69
C VAL A 184 -5.73 -12.21 -11.28
N TYR A 185 -6.39 -13.09 -10.53
CA TYR A 185 -6.74 -12.85 -9.11
C TYR A 185 -5.50 -12.61 -8.25
N PHE A 186 -4.43 -13.39 -8.45
CA PHE A 186 -3.17 -13.19 -7.74
C PHE A 186 -2.59 -11.80 -8.01
N THR A 187 -2.63 -11.35 -9.26
CA THR A 187 -2.12 -10.03 -9.66
C THR A 187 -2.89 -8.90 -8.99
N GLN A 188 -4.23 -8.98 -8.97
CA GLN A 188 -5.06 -7.97 -8.28
C GLN A 188 -4.68 -7.84 -6.79
N ARG A 189 -4.45 -8.97 -6.11
CA ARG A 189 -4.04 -8.98 -4.69
C ARG A 189 -2.62 -8.44 -4.49
N LEU A 190 -1.71 -8.75 -5.41
CA LEU A 190 -0.34 -8.21 -5.41
C LEU A 190 -0.34 -6.69 -5.54
N GLU A 191 -1.17 -6.18 -6.44
CA GLU A 191 -1.41 -4.77 -6.68
C GLU A 191 -1.87 -4.02 -5.42
N ILE A 192 -2.86 -4.57 -4.70
CA ILE A 192 -3.31 -4.02 -3.42
C ILE A 192 -2.24 -4.12 -2.35
N LEU A 193 -1.44 -5.20 -2.34
CA LEU A 193 -0.32 -5.33 -1.42
C LEU A 193 0.74 -4.25 -1.66
N VAL A 194 1.08 -3.95 -2.93
CA VAL A 194 2.03 -2.89 -3.27
C VAL A 194 1.52 -1.52 -2.78
N PHE A 195 0.25 -1.21 -3.02
CA PHE A 195 -0.39 -0.02 -2.47
C PHE A 195 -0.27 0.04 -0.93
N CYS A 196 -0.64 -1.03 -0.23
CA CYS A 196 -0.55 -1.12 1.24
C CYS A 196 0.89 -0.92 1.74
N VAL A 197 1.88 -1.44 1.02
CA VAL A 197 3.30 -1.29 1.38
C VAL A 197 3.77 0.15 1.22
N LEU A 198 3.36 0.85 0.16
CA LEU A 198 3.66 2.27 -0.04
C LEU A 198 3.05 3.13 1.07
N ILE A 199 1.79 2.91 1.43
CA ILE A 199 1.16 3.58 2.59
C ILE A 199 1.90 3.24 3.89
N GLY A 200 2.31 1.98 4.06
CA GLY A 200 3.14 1.55 5.18
C GLY A 200 4.51 2.23 5.23
N MET A 201 5.11 2.59 4.09
CA MET A 201 6.35 3.38 4.01
C MET A 201 6.14 4.81 4.51
N VAL A 202 5.04 5.45 4.11
CA VAL A 202 4.63 6.79 4.57
C VAL A 202 4.39 6.78 6.09
N LYS A 203 3.57 5.82 6.57
CA LYS A 203 3.25 5.65 8.00
C LYS A 203 4.49 5.51 8.89
N ARG A 204 5.46 4.68 8.47
CA ARG A 204 6.72 4.46 9.22
C ARG A 204 7.49 5.76 9.42
N ARG A 205 7.63 6.56 8.36
CA ARG A 205 8.33 7.85 8.41
C ARG A 205 7.60 8.85 9.28
N LEU A 206 6.26 8.88 9.22
CA LEU A 206 5.47 9.69 10.14
C LEU A 206 5.67 9.26 11.61
N THR A 207 5.80 7.95 11.85
CA THR A 207 6.07 7.42 13.19
C THR A 207 7.43 7.88 13.72
N ILE A 208 8.44 8.00 12.84
CA ILE A 208 9.75 8.56 13.20
C ILE A 208 9.62 10.06 13.57
N ILE A 209 8.88 10.84 12.78
CA ILE A 209 8.58 12.25 13.10
C ILE A 209 7.91 12.36 14.47
N ASN A 210 6.90 11.53 14.73
CA ASN A 210 6.23 11.48 16.04
C ASN A 210 7.20 11.10 17.17
N GLY A 211 8.14 10.19 16.92
CA GLY A 211 9.18 9.83 17.87
C GLY A 211 10.07 11.02 18.23
N TYR A 212 10.47 11.83 17.24
CA TYR A 212 11.27 13.04 17.50
C TYR A 212 10.51 14.09 18.30
N ILE A 213 9.23 14.31 18.02
CA ILE A 213 8.40 15.27 18.75
C ILE A 213 8.13 14.79 20.17
N ALA A 214 7.75 13.52 20.35
CA ALA A 214 7.48 12.94 21.67
C ALA A 214 8.72 12.98 22.57
N LYS A 215 9.88 12.58 22.05
CA LYS A 215 11.14 12.61 22.81
C LYS A 215 11.51 14.04 23.25
N PHE A 216 11.31 15.02 22.38
CA PHE A 216 11.53 16.43 22.71
C PHE A 216 10.64 16.91 23.87
N LEU A 217 9.36 16.51 23.87
CA LEU A 217 8.43 16.85 24.96
C LEU A 217 8.85 16.19 26.29
N GLU A 218 9.20 14.90 26.26
CA GLU A 218 9.67 14.15 27.44
C GLU A 218 10.96 14.75 28.04
N GLU A 219 11.92 15.12 27.19
CA GLU A 219 13.16 15.79 27.61
C GLU A 219 12.89 17.20 28.18
N ASN A 220 11.86 17.91 27.70
CA ASN A 220 11.52 19.23 28.23
C ASN A 220 10.88 19.14 29.63
N GLU A 221 9.95 18.20 29.83
CA GLU A 221 9.28 17.97 31.12
C GLU A 221 10.26 17.52 32.21
N SER A 222 11.20 16.64 31.86
CA SER A 222 12.26 16.18 32.79
C SER A 222 13.25 17.28 33.17
N ASN A 223 13.58 18.20 32.25
CA ASN A 223 14.43 19.36 32.56
C ASN A 223 13.71 20.41 33.44
N MET A 224 12.38 20.51 33.38
CA MET A 224 11.62 21.39 34.30
C MET A 224 11.53 20.83 35.72
N THR A 225 11.58 19.51 35.89
CA THR A 225 11.45 18.85 37.20
C THR A 225 12.79 18.62 37.92
N THR A 226 13.91 18.60 37.19
CA THR A 226 15.27 18.38 37.75
C THR A 226 15.96 19.68 38.16
N VAL A 227 15.31 20.45 39.04
CA VAL A 227 16.00 21.46 39.85
C VAL A 227 16.55 20.73 41.08
N PHE A 228 17.86 20.48 41.10
CA PHE A 228 18.65 19.73 42.12
C PHE A 228 18.62 18.20 42.02
N THR A 229 19.41 17.63 41.11
CA THR A 229 20.21 16.43 41.39
C THR A 229 21.32 16.33 40.36
N VAL A 230 22.57 16.49 40.81
CA VAL A 230 23.75 16.21 39.99
C VAL A 230 23.88 14.69 39.92
N SER A 231 23.52 14.11 38.78
CA SER A 231 23.73 12.68 38.51
C SER A 231 24.72 12.54 37.36
N ASP A 232 25.70 11.67 37.57
CA ASP A 232 26.82 11.41 36.67
C ASP A 232 26.35 10.99 35.27
N ARG A 233 26.96 11.65 34.26
CA ARG A 233 26.80 11.32 32.84
C ARG A 233 27.33 9.91 32.58
N THR A 234 26.43 8.94 32.61
CA THR A 234 26.67 7.63 32.03
C THR A 234 26.27 7.71 30.55
N GLU A 235 27.18 7.31 29.68
CA GLU A 235 27.13 7.43 28.21
C GLU A 235 25.76 7.06 27.61
N ALA A 236 25.07 8.07 27.07
CA ALA A 236 23.82 7.92 26.35
C ALA A 236 24.08 7.27 24.98
N LEU A 237 24.06 5.94 24.95
CA LEU A 237 23.86 5.20 23.70
C LEU A 237 22.52 5.64 23.07
N ASN A 238 22.58 6.18 21.84
CA ASN A 238 21.48 6.37 20.88
C ASN A 238 20.58 7.62 21.01
N GLU A 239 21.10 8.80 21.35
CA GLU A 239 20.31 10.03 21.36
C GLU A 239 19.90 10.52 19.96
N MET A 240 18.70 10.15 19.51
CA MET A 240 17.98 10.87 18.45
C MET A 240 17.10 11.98 19.07
N ASN A 241 17.69 13.02 19.67
CA ASN A 241 16.96 14.29 19.82
C ASN A 241 17.28 15.19 18.61
N MET A 242 16.50 15.04 17.54
CA MET A 242 16.66 15.84 16.32
C MET A 242 16.30 17.32 16.54
N ILE A 243 15.39 17.61 17.48
CA ILE A 243 14.92 18.96 17.78
C ILE A 243 15.95 19.70 18.64
N GLY A 244 16.63 19.00 19.54
CA GLY A 244 17.62 19.58 20.46
C GLY A 244 16.95 20.37 21.58
N ARG A 245 17.70 21.31 22.17
CA ARG A 245 17.23 22.10 23.32
C ARG A 245 16.29 23.24 22.91
N PRO A 246 15.32 23.61 23.75
CA PRO A 246 14.50 24.80 23.54
C PRO A 246 15.38 26.05 23.46
N SER A 247 15.26 26.82 22.37
CA SER A 247 15.90 28.12 22.22
C SER A 247 15.18 28.95 21.16
N GLU A 248 15.30 30.29 21.24
CA GLU A 248 14.61 31.17 20.29
C GLU A 248 15.06 30.97 18.84
N SER A 249 16.33 30.58 18.63
CA SER A 249 16.95 30.29 17.33
C SER A 249 16.67 28.87 16.82
N ASN A 250 15.99 28.01 17.59
CA ASN A 250 15.73 26.65 17.18
C ASN A 250 14.66 26.61 16.08
N MET A 251 15.06 26.20 14.87
CA MET A 251 14.18 26.08 13.71
C MET A 251 13.78 24.63 13.40
N LYS A 252 14.06 23.68 14.31
CA LYS A 252 13.88 22.25 14.02
C LYS A 252 12.42 21.81 13.94
N ILE A 253 11.51 22.48 14.63
CA ILE A 253 10.07 22.24 14.47
C ILE A 253 9.64 22.62 13.05
N ARG A 254 10.13 23.76 12.53
CA ARG A 254 9.93 24.14 11.13
C ARG A 254 10.53 23.12 10.16
N ASP A 255 11.73 22.60 10.44
CA ASP A 255 12.35 21.55 9.62
C ASP A 255 11.47 20.29 9.57
N LEU A 256 10.91 19.86 10.71
CA LEU A 256 9.96 18.74 10.78
C LEU A 256 8.66 19.01 10.04
N ALA A 257 8.15 20.25 10.07
CA ALA A 257 6.99 20.65 9.29
C ALA A 257 7.27 20.52 7.78
N MET A 258 8.43 20.95 7.30
CA MET A 258 8.83 20.77 5.89
C MET A 258 8.94 19.29 5.50
N ILE A 259 9.43 18.44 6.39
CA ILE A 259 9.46 16.98 6.17
C ILE A 259 8.04 16.41 6.09
N TYR A 260 7.13 16.88 6.94
CA TYR A 260 5.73 16.48 6.91
C TYR A 260 5.02 16.92 5.63
N ASP A 261 5.28 18.13 5.13
CA ASP A 261 4.76 18.61 3.84
C ASP A 261 5.18 17.69 2.67
N LYS A 262 6.46 17.32 2.63
CA LYS A 262 6.97 16.34 1.66
C LYS A 262 6.26 14.99 1.80
N LEU A 263 5.99 14.56 3.03
CA LEU A 263 5.25 13.33 3.29
C LEU A 263 3.81 13.40 2.77
N GLY A 264 3.14 14.55 2.94
CA GLY A 264 1.83 14.85 2.35
C GLY A 264 1.84 14.74 0.83
N THR A 265 2.84 15.35 0.19
CA THR A 265 3.04 15.27 -1.26
C THR A 265 3.26 13.83 -1.74
N ILE A 266 4.07 13.04 -1.03
CA ILE A 266 4.29 11.61 -1.35
C ILE A 266 2.97 10.84 -1.22
N CYS A 267 2.21 11.07 -0.14
CA CYS A 267 0.92 10.42 0.08
C CYS A 267 -0.08 10.73 -1.05
N SER A 268 -0.15 12.00 -1.48
CA SER A 268 -0.96 12.44 -2.62
C SER A 268 -0.54 11.75 -3.93
N LEU A 269 0.77 11.64 -4.20
CA LEU A 269 1.25 10.91 -5.38
C LEU A 269 0.91 9.42 -5.34
N VAL A 270 1.05 8.77 -4.17
CA VAL A 270 0.64 7.37 -3.98
C VAL A 270 -0.85 7.21 -4.24
N ASN A 271 -1.68 8.15 -3.75
CA ASN A 271 -3.11 8.14 -4.00
C ASN A 271 -3.40 8.25 -5.51
N ASN A 272 -2.83 9.25 -6.18
CA ASN A 272 -3.07 9.50 -7.61
C ASN A 272 -2.67 8.32 -8.49
N VAL A 273 -1.54 7.66 -8.20
CA VAL A 273 -1.06 6.50 -8.98
C VAL A 273 -1.97 5.28 -8.81
N ASN A 274 -2.51 5.05 -7.61
CA ASN A 274 -3.28 3.84 -7.32
C ASN A 274 -4.80 4.07 -7.35
N ASN A 275 -5.27 5.28 -7.64
CA ASN A 275 -6.69 5.67 -7.57
C ASN A 275 -7.59 4.76 -8.41
N PHE A 276 -7.26 4.60 -9.70
CA PHE A 276 -7.98 3.72 -10.62
C PHE A 276 -8.01 2.26 -10.14
N GLN A 277 -6.85 1.76 -9.68
CA GLN A 277 -6.71 0.38 -9.23
C GLN A 277 -7.55 0.09 -7.97
N ILE A 278 -7.55 1.02 -7.00
CA ILE A 278 -8.37 0.93 -5.79
C ILE A 278 -9.86 0.94 -6.18
N PHE A 279 -10.26 1.86 -7.06
CA PHE A 279 -11.64 1.94 -7.53
C PHE A 279 -12.10 0.65 -8.20
N MET A 280 -11.32 0.13 -9.16
CA MET A 280 -11.65 -1.11 -9.86
C MET A 280 -11.69 -2.32 -8.92
N THR A 281 -10.83 -2.35 -7.90
CA THR A 281 -10.88 -3.40 -6.88
C THR A 281 -12.18 -3.35 -6.08
N LEU A 282 -12.66 -2.16 -5.71
CA LEU A 282 -13.96 -2.03 -5.01
C LEU A 282 -15.14 -2.42 -5.89
N VAL A 283 -15.14 -1.99 -7.15
CA VAL A 283 -16.20 -2.35 -8.12
C VAL A 283 -16.22 -3.85 -8.36
N SER A 284 -15.06 -4.47 -8.61
CA SER A 284 -14.97 -5.93 -8.80
C SER A 284 -15.37 -6.70 -7.55
N THR A 285 -14.97 -6.25 -6.35
CA THR A 285 -15.39 -6.85 -5.07
C THR A 285 -16.92 -6.75 -4.92
N PHE A 286 -17.51 -5.61 -5.26
CA PHE A 286 -18.96 -5.42 -5.18
C PHE A 286 -19.72 -6.36 -6.12
N VAL A 287 -19.32 -6.41 -7.39
CA VAL A 287 -19.89 -7.33 -8.39
C VAL A 287 -19.75 -8.77 -7.92
N TYR A 288 -18.57 -9.15 -7.41
CA TYR A 288 -18.31 -10.50 -6.92
C TYR A 288 -19.25 -10.91 -5.78
N ILE A 289 -19.54 -9.99 -4.84
CA ILE A 289 -20.47 -10.25 -3.73
C ILE A 289 -21.90 -10.41 -4.23
N VAL A 290 -22.35 -9.56 -5.16
CA VAL A 290 -23.69 -9.67 -5.75
C VAL A 290 -23.86 -11.00 -6.46
N THR A 291 -22.89 -11.39 -7.31
CA THR A 291 -22.87 -12.70 -7.96
C THR A 291 -22.87 -13.81 -6.93
N THR A 292 -21.99 -13.77 -5.92
CA THR A 292 -21.93 -14.77 -4.84
C THR A 292 -23.29 -14.97 -4.14
N ILE A 293 -23.99 -13.89 -3.81
CA ILE A 293 -25.32 -13.96 -3.17
C ILE A 293 -26.32 -14.65 -4.10
N TRP A 294 -26.33 -14.26 -5.37
CA TRP A 294 -27.19 -14.86 -6.39
C TRP A 294 -26.94 -16.36 -6.56
N THR A 295 -25.68 -16.75 -6.80
CA THR A 295 -25.23 -18.13 -6.97
C THR A 295 -25.55 -18.96 -5.72
N SER A 296 -25.38 -18.40 -4.52
CA SER A 296 -25.71 -19.08 -3.26
C SER A 296 -27.21 -19.36 -3.12
N LEU A 297 -28.07 -18.39 -3.49
CA LEU A 297 -29.52 -18.59 -3.49
C LEU A 297 -29.97 -19.62 -4.53
N TYR A 298 -29.33 -19.63 -5.70
CA TYR A 298 -29.61 -20.61 -6.75
C TYR A 298 -29.28 -22.04 -6.26
N TYR A 299 -28.08 -22.27 -5.74
CA TYR A 299 -27.69 -23.58 -5.22
C TYR A 299 -28.53 -24.01 -4.02
N TYR A 300 -28.97 -23.08 -3.16
CA TYR A 300 -29.86 -23.39 -2.05
C TYR A 300 -31.25 -23.89 -2.51
N LYS A 301 -31.74 -23.41 -3.65
CA LYS A 301 -33.04 -23.84 -4.23
C LYS A 301 -32.93 -25.12 -5.07
N SER A 302 -31.72 -25.51 -5.48
CA SER A 302 -31.52 -26.71 -6.30
C SER A 302 -31.71 -27.99 -5.48
N PRO A 303 -32.43 -29.01 -5.99
CA PRO A 303 -32.65 -30.28 -5.29
C PRO A 303 -31.37 -31.13 -5.15
N GLU A 304 -30.31 -30.79 -5.90
CA GLU A 304 -29.01 -31.46 -5.78
C GLU A 304 -28.20 -30.86 -4.63
N ASN A 305 -27.82 -31.69 -3.66
CA ASN A 305 -27.08 -31.30 -2.46
C ASN A 305 -25.60 -30.98 -2.80
N ASN A 306 -25.38 -29.87 -3.51
CA ASN A 306 -24.08 -29.41 -4.00
C ASN A 306 -23.40 -28.49 -2.99
N SER A 307 -23.00 -29.05 -1.84
CA SER A 307 -22.33 -28.30 -0.76
C SER A 307 -20.91 -27.83 -1.11
N GLY A 308 -20.20 -28.53 -2.00
CA GLY A 308 -18.83 -28.20 -2.42
C GLY A 308 -18.69 -26.83 -3.09
N PRO A 309 -19.44 -26.54 -4.18
CA PRO A 309 -19.45 -25.22 -4.82
C PRO A 309 -19.78 -24.07 -3.86
N LEU A 310 -20.71 -24.29 -2.92
CA LEU A 310 -21.11 -23.28 -1.95
C LEU A 310 -19.99 -22.93 -0.96
N VAL A 311 -19.20 -23.92 -0.53
CA VAL A 311 -17.99 -23.69 0.28
C VAL A 311 -16.96 -22.87 -0.50
N ASN A 312 -16.76 -23.16 -1.78
CA ASN A 312 -15.83 -22.41 -2.63
C ASN A 312 -16.22 -20.95 -2.76
N VAL A 313 -17.47 -20.70 -3.18
CA VAL A 313 -18.02 -19.35 -3.33
C VAL A 313 -17.88 -18.57 -2.03
N SER A 314 -18.16 -19.20 -0.89
CA SER A 314 -17.99 -18.59 0.44
C SER A 314 -16.55 -18.20 0.75
N ILE A 315 -15.58 -19.08 0.49
CA ILE A 315 -14.15 -18.82 0.76
C ILE A 315 -13.60 -17.70 -0.14
N TRP A 316 -13.97 -17.72 -1.43
CA TRP A 316 -13.58 -16.67 -2.35
C TRP A 316 -14.17 -15.33 -1.95
N CYS A 317 -15.48 -15.28 -1.63
CA CYS A 317 -16.14 -14.07 -1.17
C CYS A 317 -15.49 -13.53 0.11
N PHE A 318 -15.25 -14.39 1.11
CA PHE A 318 -14.56 -14.00 2.34
C PHE A 318 -13.18 -13.41 2.06
N THR A 319 -12.41 -14.04 1.15
CA THR A 319 -11.07 -13.54 0.81
C THR A 319 -11.13 -12.19 0.10
N THR A 320 -12.09 -12.00 -0.80
CA THR A 320 -12.30 -10.74 -1.53
C THR A 320 -12.68 -9.61 -0.56
N ILE A 321 -13.55 -9.87 0.40
CA ILE A 321 -13.88 -8.93 1.50
C ILE A 321 -12.64 -8.62 2.34
N LEU A 322 -11.82 -9.63 2.66
CA LEU A 322 -10.60 -9.47 3.46
C LEU A 322 -9.58 -8.55 2.78
N VAL A 323 -9.45 -8.59 1.45
CA VAL A 323 -8.56 -7.70 0.69
C VAL A 323 -8.96 -6.24 0.90
N VAL A 324 -10.26 -5.92 0.77
CA VAL A 324 -10.76 -4.56 1.01
C VAL A 324 -10.57 -4.16 2.48
N ALA A 325 -10.81 -5.09 3.41
CA ALA A 325 -10.63 -4.86 4.84
C ALA A 325 -9.17 -4.51 5.19
N VAL A 326 -8.20 -5.25 4.64
CA VAL A 326 -6.76 -4.99 4.84
C VAL A 326 -6.38 -3.62 4.28
N MET A 327 -6.86 -3.29 3.08
CA MET A 327 -6.63 -1.98 2.46
C MET A 327 -7.16 -0.82 3.33
N SER A 328 -8.41 -0.91 3.76
CA SER A 328 -9.04 0.06 4.67
C SER A 328 -8.32 0.16 6.01
N PHE A 329 -7.91 -0.96 6.59
CA PHE A 329 -7.19 -1.00 7.86
C PHE A 329 -5.82 -0.31 7.77
N VAL A 330 -5.07 -0.57 6.69
CA VAL A 330 -3.76 0.07 6.48
C VAL A 330 -3.90 1.59 6.37
N CYS A 331 -4.91 2.07 5.63
CA CYS A 331 -5.19 3.50 5.49
C CYS A 331 -5.65 4.14 6.81
N GLU A 332 -6.55 3.49 7.54
CA GLU A 332 -6.97 3.95 8.88
C GLU A 332 -5.78 4.04 9.84
N SER A 333 -4.87 3.06 9.77
CA SER A 333 -3.68 3.06 10.60
C SER A 333 -2.71 4.22 10.30
N LEU A 334 -2.73 4.79 9.09
CA LEU A 334 -2.02 6.03 8.77
C LEU A 334 -2.72 7.25 9.40
N CYS A 335 -4.05 7.31 9.32
CA CYS A 335 -4.87 8.36 9.95
C CYS A 335 -4.65 8.42 11.46
N VAL A 336 -4.61 7.27 12.15
CA VAL A 336 -4.34 7.18 13.59
C VAL A 336 -2.96 7.78 13.94
N VAL A 337 -1.92 7.43 13.16
CA VAL A 337 -0.56 7.97 13.39
C VAL A 337 -0.51 9.48 13.14
N ARG A 338 -1.24 9.98 12.12
CA ARG A 338 -1.38 11.42 11.86
C ARG A 338 -2.12 12.15 12.99
N ASN A 339 -3.17 11.55 13.54
CA ASN A 339 -3.87 12.14 14.68
C ASN A 339 -2.97 12.22 15.92
N ARG A 340 -2.08 11.24 16.12
CA ARG A 340 -1.03 11.34 17.14
C ARG A 340 -0.07 12.52 16.87
N THR A 341 0.32 12.76 15.62
CA THR A 341 1.12 13.95 15.26
C THR A 341 0.40 15.24 15.65
N LYS A 342 -0.90 15.33 15.33
CA LYS A 342 -1.75 16.48 15.70
C LYS A 342 -1.72 16.72 17.21
N ILE A 343 -1.91 15.66 18.02
CA ILE A 343 -1.90 15.76 19.48
C ILE A 343 -0.54 16.24 19.99
N LEU A 344 0.57 15.64 19.52
CA LEU A 344 1.93 16.00 19.95
C LEU A 344 2.29 17.45 19.60
N VAL A 345 1.94 17.91 18.39
CA VAL A 345 2.17 19.31 18.00
C VAL A 345 1.31 20.26 18.84
N ASN A 346 0.08 19.89 19.18
CA ASN A 346 -0.78 20.69 20.06
C ASN A 346 -0.16 20.86 21.46
N GLN A 347 0.48 19.81 21.99
CA GLN A 347 1.17 19.89 23.28
C GLN A 347 2.30 20.92 23.26
N ILE A 348 3.09 20.99 22.17
CA ILE A 348 4.12 22.03 21.99
C ILE A 348 3.50 23.43 21.97
N ILE A 349 2.36 23.62 21.29
CA ILE A 349 1.68 24.92 21.21
C ILE A 349 1.23 25.38 22.60
N MET A 350 0.71 24.45 23.40
CA MET A 350 0.14 24.70 24.73
C MET A 350 1.20 24.82 25.84
N ASP A 351 2.45 24.44 25.59
CA ASP A 351 3.53 24.56 26.56
C ASP A 351 4.06 26.01 26.62
N TYR A 352 3.55 26.76 27.60
CA TYR A 352 3.94 28.16 27.84
C TYR A 352 5.38 28.34 28.31
N GLY A 353 6.05 27.28 28.76
CA GLY A 353 7.46 27.30 29.12
C GLY A 353 8.39 27.31 27.90
N LEU A 354 7.88 27.00 26.71
CA LEU A 354 8.65 27.06 25.48
C LEU A 354 8.76 28.49 24.90
N PRO A 355 9.88 28.81 24.23
CA PRO A 355 10.06 30.08 23.55
C PRO A 355 8.92 30.39 22.57
N LYS A 356 8.51 31.66 22.50
CA LYS A 356 7.41 32.11 21.63
C LYS A 356 7.65 31.73 20.16
N THR A 357 8.90 31.77 19.69
CA THR A 357 9.26 31.40 18.32
C THR A 357 8.95 29.94 18.00
N MET A 358 9.26 29.01 18.91
CA MET A 358 8.97 27.58 18.75
C MET A 358 7.47 27.30 18.76
N ARG A 359 6.70 27.98 19.61
CA ARG A 359 5.23 27.88 19.62
C ARG A 359 4.59 28.39 18.33
N VAL A 360 5.10 29.48 17.76
CA VAL A 360 4.64 29.99 16.46
C VAL A 360 4.96 28.99 15.33
N GLN A 361 6.15 28.37 15.35
CA GLN A 361 6.49 27.30 14.39
C GLN A 361 5.55 26.10 14.54
N ALA A 362 5.23 25.69 15.77
CA ALA A 362 4.31 24.59 16.03
C ALA A 362 2.88 24.91 15.57
N LYS A 363 2.43 26.15 15.71
CA LYS A 363 1.14 26.61 15.17
C LYS A 363 1.08 26.50 13.65
N ALA A 364 2.11 26.98 12.95
CA ALA A 364 2.20 26.81 11.50
C ALA A 364 2.26 25.33 11.09
N PHE A 365 2.93 24.49 11.90
CA PHE A 365 2.93 23.04 11.67
C PHE A 365 1.54 22.42 11.88
N MET A 366 0.77 22.86 12.88
CA MET A 366 -0.61 22.43 13.06
C MET A 366 -1.48 22.76 11.84
N GLU A 367 -1.37 23.97 11.30
CA GLU A 367 -2.09 24.39 10.08
C GLU A 367 -1.72 23.49 8.88
N LEU A 368 -0.44 23.14 8.74
CA LEU A 368 0.02 22.20 7.72
C LEU A 368 -0.54 20.77 7.91
N ILE A 369 -0.63 20.30 9.15
CA ILE A 369 -1.24 19.01 9.48
C ILE A 369 -2.71 19.01 9.05
N GLU A 370 -3.43 20.13 9.21
CA GLU A 370 -4.81 20.28 8.78
C GLU A 370 -4.95 20.35 7.26
N ALA A 371 -4.03 21.02 6.57
CA ALA A 371 -3.99 21.06 5.11
C ALA A 371 -3.72 19.69 4.48
N TRP A 372 -2.88 18.86 5.10
CA TRP A 372 -2.58 17.50 4.65
C TRP A 372 -3.24 16.45 5.55
N PRO A 373 -4.47 16.00 5.27
CA PRO A 373 -5.16 15.02 6.11
C PRO A 373 -4.50 13.64 6.10
N LEU A 374 -3.58 13.36 5.17
CA LEU A 374 -2.96 12.05 4.90
C LEU A 374 -4.00 10.92 4.74
N ARG A 375 -5.18 11.28 4.22
CA ARG A 375 -6.25 10.35 3.85
C ARG A 375 -6.14 10.00 2.38
N ILE A 376 -6.47 8.75 2.07
CA ILE A 376 -6.56 8.25 0.71
C ILE A 376 -8.00 8.43 0.24
N PHE A 377 -8.16 9.09 -0.90
CA PHE A 377 -9.46 9.38 -1.51
C PHE A 377 -9.54 8.78 -2.90
N ILE A 378 -10.63 8.10 -3.19
CA ILE A 378 -10.91 7.55 -4.52
C ILE A 378 -11.69 8.61 -5.31
N TYR A 379 -11.07 9.14 -6.36
CA TYR A 379 -11.59 10.23 -7.21
C TYR A 379 -12.33 11.35 -6.44
N ASP A 380 -11.85 11.70 -5.25
CA ASP A 380 -12.47 12.67 -4.32
C ASP A 380 -13.91 12.34 -3.89
N MET A 381 -14.41 11.13 -4.19
CA MET A 381 -15.76 10.67 -3.83
C MET A 381 -15.80 10.00 -2.45
N PHE A 382 -14.85 9.09 -2.18
CA PHE A 382 -14.87 8.26 -0.97
C PHE A 382 -13.48 8.18 -0.33
N SER A 383 -13.43 8.28 1.00
CA SER A 383 -12.22 7.99 1.77
C SER A 383 -12.05 6.48 1.93
N VAL A 384 -10.81 6.01 1.76
CA VAL A 384 -10.43 4.62 2.04
C VAL A 384 -10.07 4.50 3.50
N ASP A 385 -11.07 4.24 4.33
CA ASP A 385 -10.92 4.05 5.78
C ASP A 385 -11.86 2.94 6.26
N ILE A 386 -11.95 2.73 7.57
CA ILE A 386 -12.84 1.70 8.14
C ILE A 386 -14.32 2.00 7.87
N THR A 387 -14.70 3.26 7.63
CA THR A 387 -16.08 3.62 7.29
C THR A 387 -16.46 3.15 5.89
N LEU A 388 -15.49 3.02 4.97
CA LEU A 388 -15.70 2.40 3.67
C LEU A 388 -16.20 0.96 3.82
N MET A 389 -15.60 0.18 4.72
CA MET A 389 -16.05 -1.20 4.99
C MET A 389 -17.48 -1.24 5.52
N LEU A 390 -17.85 -0.33 6.42
CA LEU A 390 -19.21 -0.25 6.96
C LEU A 390 -20.22 0.11 5.87
N LYS A 391 -19.90 1.08 5.00
CA LYS A 391 -20.73 1.43 3.85
C LYS A 391 -20.87 0.25 2.89
N PHE A 392 -19.77 -0.46 2.64
CA PHE A 392 -19.73 -1.60 1.75
C PHE A 392 -20.61 -2.76 2.26
N ILE A 393 -20.54 -3.08 3.56
CA ILE A 393 -21.42 -4.05 4.20
C ILE A 393 -22.87 -3.60 4.11
N SER A 394 -23.16 -2.34 4.43
CA SER A 394 -24.53 -1.81 4.37
C SER A 394 -25.14 -1.95 2.97
N VAL A 395 -24.41 -1.55 1.92
CA VAL A 395 -24.87 -1.64 0.54
C VAL A 395 -25.06 -3.11 0.14
N ALA A 396 -24.10 -3.99 0.44
CA ALA A 396 -24.21 -5.42 0.15
C ALA A 396 -25.44 -6.05 0.84
N THR A 397 -25.72 -5.71 2.09
CA THR A 397 -26.92 -6.18 2.81
C THR A 397 -28.20 -5.66 2.18
N THR A 398 -28.26 -4.40 1.75
CA THR A 398 -29.43 -3.85 1.04
C THR A 398 -29.69 -4.61 -0.27
N TYR A 399 -28.66 -4.86 -1.08
CA TYR A 399 -28.79 -5.64 -2.31
C TYR A 399 -29.21 -7.09 -2.02
N LEU A 400 -28.66 -7.70 -0.98
CA LEU A 400 -29.07 -9.05 -0.53
C LEU A 400 -30.57 -9.10 -0.23
N ILE A 401 -31.10 -8.13 0.52
CA ILE A 401 -32.54 -8.06 0.84
C ILE A 401 -33.37 -7.94 -0.44
N VAL A 402 -32.99 -7.04 -1.35
CA VAL A 402 -33.70 -6.85 -2.62
C VAL A 402 -33.68 -8.11 -3.48
N ILE A 403 -32.53 -8.78 -3.61
CA ILE A 403 -32.40 -10.01 -4.38
C ILE A 403 -33.26 -11.12 -3.76
N ILE A 404 -33.26 -11.27 -2.43
CA ILE A 404 -34.11 -12.25 -1.75
C ILE A 404 -35.58 -11.96 -2.04
N GLN A 405 -36.03 -10.70 -1.92
CA GLN A 405 -37.41 -10.31 -2.21
C GLN A 405 -37.80 -10.63 -3.65
N VAL A 406 -37.00 -10.22 -4.63
CA VAL A 406 -37.24 -10.53 -6.05
C VAL A 406 -37.27 -12.04 -6.30
N SER A 407 -36.36 -12.78 -5.67
CA SER A 407 -36.31 -14.24 -5.80
C SER A 407 -37.51 -14.96 -5.17
N HIS A 408 -38.20 -14.33 -4.22
CA HIS A 408 -39.43 -14.84 -3.62
C HIS A 408 -40.66 -14.53 -4.50
N PHE A 409 -40.68 -13.38 -5.17
CA PHE A 409 -41.78 -12.98 -6.07
C PHE A 409 -41.71 -13.57 -7.47
N SER A 410 -40.55 -14.09 -7.90
CA SER A 410 -40.38 -14.75 -9.20
C SER A 410 -40.82 -16.23 -9.20
N ASN A 411 -41.30 -16.74 -8.06
CA ASN A 411 -42.07 -17.98 -7.94
C ASN A 411 -43.55 -17.63 -7.93
#